data_AF-A0A2T5GQD5-F1
#
_entry.id   AF-A0A2T5GQD5-F1
#
_cell.length_a   1.000
_cell.length_b   1.000
_cell.length_c   1.000
_cell.angle_alpha   90.00
_cell.angle_beta   90.00
_cell.angle_gamma   90.00
#
_symmetry.space_group_name_H-M   'P 1'
#
loop_
_entity.id
_entity.type
_entity.pdbx_description
1 polymer ?
#
loop_
_entity_poly.entity_id
_entity_poly.type
_entity_poly.pdbx_seq_one_letter_code
_entity_poly.pdbx_strand_id
1 'polypeptide(L)'
;MAAAAIAWAMLAATAPVTRLDVEVDNLRSAKGMIRICLTADPDNFPACVDDANALTRSIPASVHTTSFPGLPQRGYALAIIHDENSNAKLDTIAGIPREGYGFSRNAAVRFGPPRFSAARFMLAGDAELQQVKMRYIF
;
A
#
# COMPACT_ATOMS: atom_id res chain seq x y z
N MET A 1 -3.63 -58.63 14.96
CA MET A 1 -4.48 -57.47 14.62
C MET A 1 -3.54 -56.29 14.37
N ALA A 2 -3.35 -55.90 13.11
CA ALA A 2 -2.49 -54.78 12.74
C ALA A 2 -3.37 -53.56 12.46
N ALA A 3 -3.18 -52.48 13.21
CA ALA A 3 -3.85 -51.21 12.99
C ALA A 3 -3.03 -50.39 11.98
N ALA A 4 -3.61 -50.10 10.82
CA ALA A 4 -3.02 -49.21 9.83
C ALA A 4 -3.39 -47.76 10.17
N ALA A 5 -2.40 -46.92 10.45
CA ALA A 5 -2.57 -45.48 10.64
C ALA A 5 -2.55 -44.79 9.27
N ILE A 6 -3.66 -44.12 8.91
CA ILE A 6 -3.75 -43.32 7.68
C ILE A 6 -3.23 -41.92 8.01
N ALA A 7 -2.04 -41.59 7.49
CA ALA A 7 -1.49 -40.24 7.56
C ALA A 7 -2.18 -39.36 6.49
N TRP A 8 -2.95 -38.37 6.94
CA TRP A 8 -3.51 -37.35 6.06
C TRP A 8 -2.43 -36.33 5.73
N ALA A 9 -1.91 -36.37 4.51
CA ALA A 9 -1.07 -35.31 3.98
C ALA A 9 -1.93 -34.08 3.69
N MET A 10 -1.78 -33.02 4.48
CA MET A 10 -2.41 -31.73 4.18
C MET A 10 -1.67 -31.09 3.00
N LEU A 11 -2.32 -31.03 1.83
CA LEU A 11 -1.86 -30.24 0.71
C LEU A 11 -2.08 -28.76 1.05
N ALA A 12 -1.01 -27.99 1.23
CA ALA A 12 -1.11 -26.55 1.39
C ALA A 12 -1.59 -25.93 0.06
N ALA A 13 -2.82 -25.40 0.04
CA ALA A 13 -3.32 -24.66 -1.11
C ALA A 13 -2.55 -23.33 -1.22
N THR A 14 -1.78 -23.17 -2.31
CA THR A 14 -1.17 -21.89 -2.66
C THR A 14 -2.26 -20.95 -3.20
N ALA A 15 -2.52 -19.85 -2.49
CA ALA A 15 -3.41 -18.82 -3.00
C ALA A 15 -2.85 -18.26 -4.32
N PRO A 16 -3.71 -18.00 -5.33
CA PRO A 16 -3.25 -17.36 -6.55
C PRO A 16 -2.59 -16.03 -6.22
N VAL A 17 -1.43 -15.78 -6.84
CA VAL A 17 -0.68 -14.54 -6.70
C VAL A 17 -0.73 -13.74 -7.98
N THR A 18 -0.63 -12.43 -7.85
CA THR A 18 -0.68 -11.49 -8.98
C THR A 18 0.26 -10.31 -8.73
N ARG A 19 0.39 -9.45 -9.75
CA ARG A 19 1.17 -8.22 -9.72
C ARG A 19 0.24 -7.02 -9.57
N LEU A 20 0.61 -6.12 -8.66
CA LEU A 20 0.04 -4.78 -8.57
C LEU A 20 1.04 -3.77 -9.14
N ASP A 21 0.63 -3.02 -10.14
CA ASP A 21 1.31 -1.81 -10.59
C ASP A 21 0.69 -0.58 -9.93
N VAL A 22 1.53 0.35 -9.51
CA VAL A 22 1.13 1.60 -8.86
C VAL A 22 1.69 2.75 -9.68
N GLU A 23 0.82 3.67 -10.07
CA GLU A 23 1.17 4.90 -10.75
C GLU A 23 0.81 6.09 -9.87
N VAL A 24 1.78 6.99 -9.69
CA VAL A 24 1.66 8.17 -8.84
C VAL A 24 1.52 9.40 -9.73
N ASP A 25 0.39 10.08 -9.59
CA ASP A 25 0.04 11.28 -10.34
C ASP A 25 0.06 12.52 -9.44
N ASN A 26 0.16 13.70 -10.06
CA ASN A 26 0.06 15.01 -9.43
C ASN A 26 1.14 15.29 -8.37
N LEU A 27 2.36 14.77 -8.54
CA LEU A 27 3.52 15.18 -7.74
C LEU A 27 3.85 16.65 -8.04
N ARG A 28 3.97 17.47 -6.99
CA ARG A 28 4.31 18.90 -7.17
C ARG A 28 5.77 19.15 -7.49
N SER A 29 6.63 18.19 -7.18
CA SER A 29 8.07 18.25 -7.41
C SER A 29 8.62 16.82 -7.58
N ALA A 30 9.78 16.70 -8.22
CA ALA A 30 10.51 15.44 -8.35
C ALA A 30 11.57 15.26 -7.23
N LYS A 31 11.50 16.08 -6.17
CA LYS A 31 12.51 16.13 -5.11
C LYS A 31 12.21 15.09 -4.03
N GLY A 32 13.23 14.38 -3.57
CA GLY A 32 13.08 13.46 -2.44
C GLY A 32 12.46 12.13 -2.86
N MET A 33 11.66 11.54 -1.98
CA MET A 33 11.23 10.16 -2.07
C MET A 33 9.71 10.03 -1.99
N ILE A 34 9.16 9.11 -2.78
CA ILE A 34 7.81 8.60 -2.59
C ILE A 34 7.91 7.39 -1.69
N ARG A 35 7.11 7.38 -0.61
CA ARG A 35 7.01 6.30 0.36
C ARG A 35 5.64 5.68 0.27
N ILE A 36 5.61 4.38 0.09
CA ILE A 36 4.40 3.63 -0.17
C ILE A 36 4.22 2.61 0.94
N CYS A 37 3.03 2.59 1.54
CA CYS A 37 2.53 1.58 2.45
C CYS A 37 1.41 0.82 1.75
N LEU A 38 1.57 -0.49 1.57
CA LEU A 38 0.56 -1.41 1.04
C LEU A 38 0.25 -2.45 2.10
N THR A 39 -1.02 -2.60 2.49
CA THR A 39 -1.42 -3.61 3.46
C THR A 39 -2.80 -4.19 3.17
N ALA A 40 -3.02 -5.42 3.59
CA ALA A 40 -4.34 -6.06 3.65
C ALA A 40 -4.98 -5.95 5.05
N ASP A 41 -4.24 -5.42 6.02
CA ASP A 41 -4.65 -5.28 7.42
C ASP A 41 -5.19 -3.86 7.69
N PRO A 42 -6.47 -3.72 8.08
CA PRO A 42 -7.06 -2.44 8.44
C PRO A 42 -6.34 -1.72 9.59
N ASP A 43 -5.77 -2.45 10.55
CA ASP A 43 -5.19 -1.87 11.77
C ASP A 43 -3.82 -1.22 11.49
N ASN A 44 -3.16 -1.65 10.41
CA ASN A 44 -1.87 -1.14 9.98
C ASN A 44 -1.97 -0.05 8.92
N PHE A 45 -3.16 0.23 8.39
CA PHE A 45 -3.39 1.33 7.46
C PHE A 45 -3.61 2.66 8.22
N PRO A 46 -2.98 3.79 7.81
CA PRO A 46 -2.21 4.01 6.59
C PRO A 46 -0.68 3.99 6.76
N ALA A 47 -0.17 3.66 7.95
CA ALA A 47 1.23 3.90 8.29
C ALA A 47 2.15 2.68 8.07
N CYS A 48 1.59 1.46 8.01
CA CYS A 48 2.32 0.19 7.93
C CYS A 48 3.42 0.07 9.00
N VAL A 49 3.10 0.47 10.23
CA VAL A 49 4.05 0.43 11.37
C VAL A 49 3.93 -0.94 12.04
N ASP A 50 5.07 -1.57 12.32
CA ASP A 50 5.18 -2.83 13.08
C ASP A 50 4.40 -4.03 12.49
N ASP A 51 4.15 -4.04 11.17
CA ASP A 51 3.46 -5.13 10.47
C ASP A 51 4.40 -5.88 9.52
N ALA A 52 4.70 -7.13 9.85
CA ALA A 52 5.52 -8.02 9.00
C ALA A 52 4.84 -8.39 7.67
N ASN A 53 3.52 -8.23 7.56
CA ASN A 53 2.74 -8.51 6.35
C ASN A 53 2.50 -7.27 5.49
N ALA A 54 2.78 -6.08 6.02
CA ALA A 54 2.75 -4.86 5.23
C ALA A 54 3.96 -4.81 4.29
N LEU A 55 3.73 -4.25 3.11
CA LEU A 55 4.76 -4.06 2.11
C LEU A 55 5.04 -2.57 1.97
N THR A 56 6.26 -2.17 2.31
CA THR A 56 6.72 -0.79 2.14
C THR A 56 7.66 -0.66 0.96
N ARG A 57 7.55 0.43 0.21
CA ARG A 57 8.49 0.81 -0.86
C ARG A 57 8.87 2.27 -0.76
N SER A 58 10.13 2.56 -1.04
CA SER A 58 10.64 3.92 -1.23
C SER A 58 11.24 4.02 -2.63
N ILE A 59 10.74 4.96 -3.43
CA ILE A 59 11.24 5.23 -4.79
C ILE A 59 11.56 6.73 -4.92
N PRO A 60 12.51 7.13 -5.77
CA PRO A 60 12.74 8.55 -6.05
C PRO A 60 11.46 9.23 -6.55
N ALA A 61 11.18 10.46 -6.13
CA ALA A 61 10.01 11.21 -6.59
C ALA A 61 10.03 11.54 -8.09
N SER A 62 11.18 11.41 -8.76
CA SER A 62 11.31 11.46 -10.21
C SER A 62 10.80 10.20 -10.93
N VAL A 63 10.48 9.12 -10.19
CA VAL A 63 9.95 7.86 -10.72
C VAL A 63 8.50 7.72 -10.29
N HIS A 64 7.59 7.72 -11.28
CA HIS A 64 6.15 7.81 -11.02
C HIS A 64 5.45 6.46 -11.00
N THR A 65 6.18 5.36 -11.26
CA THR A 65 5.61 4.02 -11.35
C THR A 65 6.41 3.03 -10.52
N THR A 66 5.74 2.10 -9.85
CA THR A 66 6.38 0.96 -9.19
C THR A 66 5.48 -0.28 -9.24
N SER A 67 6.04 -1.43 -8.89
CA SER A 67 5.30 -2.70 -8.92
C SER A 67 5.56 -3.57 -7.69
N PHE A 68 4.53 -4.29 -7.29
CA PHE A 68 4.52 -5.29 -6.25
C PHE A 68 4.14 -6.64 -6.86
N PRO A 69 5.12 -7.49 -7.22
CA PRO A 69 4.85 -8.82 -7.75
C PRO A 69 4.51 -9.82 -6.63
N GLY A 70 3.85 -10.92 -6.98
CA GLY A 70 3.68 -12.06 -6.06
C GLY A 70 2.72 -11.80 -4.91
N LEU A 71 1.79 -10.86 -5.06
CA LEU A 71 0.79 -10.56 -4.04
C LEU A 71 -0.34 -11.59 -4.07
N PRO A 72 -0.70 -12.21 -2.94
CA PRO A 72 -1.90 -13.03 -2.87
C PRO A 72 -3.13 -12.21 -3.28
N GLN A 73 -4.02 -12.82 -4.07
CA GLN A 73 -5.27 -12.18 -4.45
C GLN A 73 -6.15 -11.98 -3.22
N ARG A 74 -6.30 -10.71 -2.79
CA ARG A 74 -7.13 -10.29 -1.65
C ARG A 74 -7.34 -8.77 -1.66
N GLY A 75 -8.12 -8.27 -0.71
CA GLY A 75 -8.32 -6.83 -0.55
C GLY A 75 -7.08 -6.15 0.02
N TYR A 76 -6.64 -5.06 -0.61
CA TYR A 76 -5.54 -4.22 -0.12
C TYR A 76 -5.95 -2.76 -0.07
N ALA A 77 -5.27 -1.99 0.77
CA ALA A 77 -5.27 -0.52 0.72
C ALA A 77 -3.83 -0.01 0.64
N LEU A 78 -3.66 1.11 -0.04
CA LEU A 78 -2.38 1.74 -0.30
C LEU A 78 -2.41 3.19 0.17
N ALA A 79 -1.36 3.61 0.87
CA ALA A 79 -1.10 4.99 1.25
C ALA A 79 0.26 5.41 0.71
N ILE A 80 0.34 6.65 0.23
CA ILE A 80 1.56 7.24 -0.32
C ILE A 80 1.86 8.54 0.41
N ILE A 81 3.12 8.75 0.75
CA ILE A 81 3.66 10.03 1.24
C ILE A 81 4.76 10.48 0.29
N HIS A 82 4.78 11.77 -0.05
CA HIS A 82 5.91 12.41 -0.71
C HIS A 82 6.79 13.05 0.36
N ASP A 83 7.95 12.44 0.64
CA ASP A 83 8.97 12.91 1.58
C ASP A 83 10.00 13.74 0.80
N GLU A 84 9.74 15.04 0.69
CA GLU A 84 10.53 15.98 -0.12
C GLU A 84 11.86 16.36 0.54
N ASN A 85 11.98 16.18 1.85
CA ASN A 85 13.20 16.48 2.61
C ASN A 85 13.99 15.24 3.04
N SER A 86 13.53 14.05 2.67
CA SER A 86 14.18 12.76 2.91
C SER A 86 14.37 12.40 4.38
N ASN A 87 13.51 12.89 5.28
CA ASN A 87 13.68 12.71 6.74
C ASN A 87 13.00 11.46 7.31
N ALA A 88 12.35 10.68 6.44
CA ALA A 88 11.70 9.45 6.77
C ALA A 88 10.38 9.41 7.51
N LYS A 89 9.73 10.56 7.60
CA LYS A 89 8.43 10.72 8.26
C LYS A 89 7.55 11.62 7.41
N LEU A 90 6.24 11.52 7.63
CA LEU A 90 5.33 12.54 7.14
C LEU A 90 5.45 13.75 8.07
N ASP A 91 5.96 14.86 7.55
CA ASP A 91 6.01 16.09 8.35
C ASP A 91 4.62 16.68 8.53
N THR A 92 4.25 16.95 9.78
CA THR A 92 2.94 17.52 10.12
C THR A 92 3.07 18.75 11.04
N ILE A 93 2.14 19.69 10.90
CA ILE A 93 1.94 20.81 11.84
C ILE A 93 0.52 20.69 12.37
N ALA A 94 0.36 20.53 13.68
CA ALA A 94 -0.95 20.29 14.31
C ALA A 94 -1.76 19.15 13.64
N GLY A 95 -1.08 18.08 13.22
CA GLY A 95 -1.67 16.94 12.51
C GLY A 95 -1.95 17.15 11.02
N ILE A 96 -1.63 18.32 10.46
CA ILE A 96 -1.81 18.66 9.05
C ILE A 96 -0.52 18.36 8.28
N PRO A 97 -0.56 17.50 7.24
CA PRO A 97 0.58 17.24 6.36
C PRO A 97 1.16 18.52 5.74
N ARG A 98 2.49 18.68 5.84
CA ARG A 98 3.24 19.72 5.11
C ARG A 98 3.65 19.27 3.70
N GLU A 99 3.70 17.97 3.51
CA GLU A 99 4.13 17.33 2.27
C GLU A 99 2.97 16.56 1.63
N GLY A 100 3.24 15.95 0.48
CA GLY A 100 2.21 15.30 -0.33
C GLY A 100 1.74 13.99 0.28
N TYR A 101 0.45 13.70 0.12
CA TYR A 101 -0.11 12.39 0.47
C TYR A 101 -1.08 11.89 -0.60
N GLY A 102 -1.28 10.58 -0.66
CA GLY A 102 -2.21 9.93 -1.59
C GLY A 102 -2.70 8.60 -1.03
N PHE A 103 -3.84 8.12 -1.53
CA PHE A 103 -4.43 6.85 -1.12
C PHE A 103 -5.01 6.11 -2.33
N SER A 104 -5.00 4.77 -2.31
CA SER A 104 -5.72 3.97 -3.31
C SER A 104 -7.21 4.35 -3.38
N ARG A 105 -7.79 4.12 -4.57
CA ARG A 105 -9.13 4.59 -4.93
C ARG A 105 -9.33 6.11 -4.82
N ASN A 106 -8.25 6.86 -4.66
CA ASN A 106 -8.27 8.31 -4.44
C ASN A 106 -9.23 8.73 -3.33
N ALA A 107 -9.31 7.91 -2.27
CA ALA A 107 -10.26 8.07 -1.17
C ALA A 107 -10.25 9.51 -0.62
N ALA A 108 -11.43 10.06 -0.36
CA ALA A 108 -11.57 11.43 0.10
C ALA A 108 -11.01 11.61 1.51
N VAL A 109 -10.29 12.71 1.73
CA VAL A 109 -9.77 13.12 3.04
C VAL A 109 -10.66 14.24 3.57
N ARG A 110 -11.15 14.11 4.81
CA ARG A 110 -11.99 15.13 5.46
C ARG A 110 -11.41 15.52 6.81
N PHE A 111 -11.40 14.59 7.76
CA PHE A 111 -10.86 14.79 9.11
C PHE A 111 -9.85 13.67 9.39
N GLY A 112 -8.64 13.82 8.86
CA GLY A 112 -7.58 12.82 8.94
C GLY A 112 -7.62 11.79 7.79
N PRO A 113 -6.72 10.79 7.84
CA PRO A 113 -6.64 9.74 6.82
C PRO A 113 -7.97 9.01 6.63
N PRO A 114 -8.26 8.51 5.42
CA PRO A 114 -9.47 7.73 5.19
C PRO A 114 -9.43 6.41 5.97
N ARG A 115 -10.59 5.79 6.17
CA ARG A 115 -10.65 4.41 6.69
C ARG A 115 -10.13 3.43 5.65
N PHE A 116 -9.57 2.30 6.08
CA PHE A 116 -9.13 1.21 5.20
C PHE A 116 -10.19 0.85 4.16
N SER A 117 -11.46 0.67 4.56
CA SER A 117 -12.55 0.31 3.64
C SER A 117 -12.81 1.33 2.52
N ALA A 118 -12.51 2.61 2.75
CA ALA A 118 -12.63 3.65 1.73
C ALA A 118 -11.48 3.61 0.71
N ALA A 119 -10.29 3.19 1.13
CA ALA A 119 -9.11 3.02 0.28
C ALA A 119 -8.99 1.60 -0.30
N ARG A 120 -9.72 0.61 0.24
CA ARG A 120 -9.58 -0.80 -0.12
C ARG A 120 -10.04 -1.07 -1.55
N PHE A 121 -9.18 -1.72 -2.32
CA PHE A 121 -9.46 -2.30 -3.64
C PHE A 121 -9.23 -3.82 -3.61
N MET A 122 -9.78 -4.52 -4.60
CA MET A 122 -9.78 -5.97 -4.68
C MET A 122 -8.76 -6.42 -5.72
N LEU A 123 -7.62 -6.95 -5.29
CA LEU A 123 -6.60 -7.46 -6.20
C LEU A 123 -6.94 -8.89 -6.66
N ALA A 124 -7.47 -9.05 -7.88
CA ALA A 124 -8.02 -10.33 -8.36
C ALA A 124 -7.66 -10.72 -9.82
N GLY A 125 -7.10 -9.82 -10.62
CA GLY A 125 -6.67 -10.10 -12.01
C GLY A 125 -5.22 -10.57 -12.12
N ASP A 126 -4.71 -10.75 -13.35
CA ASP A 126 -3.31 -11.14 -13.62
C ASP A 126 -2.31 -9.98 -13.47
N ALA A 127 -2.79 -8.74 -13.69
CA ALA A 127 -2.10 -7.50 -13.40
C ALA A 127 -3.13 -6.40 -13.13
N GLU A 128 -2.99 -5.68 -12.03
CA GLU A 128 -3.89 -4.57 -11.69
C GLU A 128 -3.10 -3.27 -11.55
N LEU A 129 -3.64 -2.18 -12.09
CA LEU A 129 -3.07 -0.84 -11.97
C LEU A 129 -3.87 -0.02 -10.95
N GLN A 130 -3.17 0.53 -9.96
CA GLN A 130 -3.71 1.52 -9.03
C GLN A 130 -3.08 2.89 -9.29
N GLN A 131 -3.89 3.78 -9.86
CA GLN A 131 -3.52 5.19 -10.03
C GLN A 131 -3.86 5.99 -8.77
N VAL A 132 -2.85 6.65 -8.20
CA VAL A 132 -2.96 7.43 -6.97
C VAL A 132 -2.60 8.87 -7.25
N LYS A 133 -3.58 9.76 -7.08
CA LYS A 133 -3.39 11.21 -7.18
C LYS A 133 -2.90 11.77 -5.86
N MET A 134 -1.71 12.37 -5.88
CA MET A 134 -1.15 13.08 -4.74
C MET A 134 -1.93 14.37 -4.47
N ARG A 135 -2.08 14.71 -3.19
CA ARG A 135 -2.71 15.91 -2.68
C ARG A 135 -1.73 16.63 -1.76
N TYR A 136 -1.79 17.95 -1.79
CA TYR A 136 -0.98 18.85 -0.99
C TYR A 136 -1.91 19.89 -0.38
N ILE A 137 -1.67 20.25 0.88
CA ILE A 137 -2.47 21.27 1.58
C ILE A 137 -1.84 22.66 1.45
N PHE A 138 -0.51 22.70 1.28
CA PHE A 138 0.30 23.90 1.14
C PHE A 138 1.10 23.86 -0.15
#